data_AF-A0A143BAF3-F1
#
_entry.id   AF-A0A143BAF3-F1
#
_cell.length_a   1.000
_cell.length_b   1.000
_cell.length_c   1.000
_cell.angle_alpha   90.00
_cell.angle_beta   90.00
_cell.angle_gamma   90.00
#
_symmetry.space_group_name_H-M   'P 1'
#
loop_
_entity.id
_entity.type
_entity.pdbx_description
1 polymer ?
#
loop_
_entity_poly.entity_id
_entity_poly.type
_entity_poly.pdbx_seq_one_letter_code
_entity_poly.pdbx_strand_id
1 'polypeptide(L)'
;MRPIVNPVPMYVRNHSFKVPVKGEEVGFDLEKADWVIPYGQGTTADFVFKFVQRFDNMNNYDATMILTFSNPFDGIQVVKDDGGGDFNIGSWYRLQRTAPETGYLPRIEKRISRGSYGRYSDIEDDNNYIFRIRSEVGENGKLKQAMYGKIRGELRHFVGDGGGIKIHYYLNPDYTRNLEFDPKRNLFRSLPQNENVRQP
;
A
#
# COMPACT_ATOMS: atom_id res chain seq x y z
N MET A 1 11.60 -9.63 21.18
CA MET A 1 10.99 -9.72 19.84
C MET A 1 9.87 -10.75 19.89
N ARG A 2 8.72 -10.49 19.26
CA ARG A 2 7.63 -11.47 19.15
C ARG A 2 8.08 -12.60 18.19
N PRO A 3 7.87 -13.88 18.50
CA PRO A 3 8.28 -14.98 17.60
C PRO A 3 7.41 -15.01 16.34
N ILE A 4 7.99 -15.41 15.20
CA ILE A 4 7.24 -15.79 14.00
C ILE A 4 6.64 -17.17 14.25
N VAL A 5 5.35 -17.36 13.95
CA VAL A 5 4.68 -18.65 14.19
C VAL A 5 4.49 -19.43 12.90
N ASN A 6 3.81 -18.86 11.91
CA ASN A 6 3.47 -19.56 10.67
C ASN A 6 3.71 -18.65 9.45
N PRO A 7 4.98 -18.43 9.05
CA PRO A 7 5.26 -17.51 7.96
C PRO A 7 4.89 -18.12 6.60
N VAL A 8 4.30 -17.32 5.72
CA VAL A 8 3.86 -17.73 4.38
C VAL A 8 4.60 -16.96 3.27
N PRO A 9 4.69 -17.51 2.05
CA PRO A 9 5.19 -16.77 0.90
C PRO A 9 4.30 -15.57 0.59
N MET A 10 4.90 -14.43 0.25
CA MET A 10 4.16 -13.21 -0.10
C MET A 10 4.85 -12.48 -1.25
N TYR A 11 4.09 -11.68 -1.98
CA TYR A 11 4.65 -10.64 -2.85
C TYR A 11 5.07 -9.47 -1.98
N VAL A 12 6.37 -9.23 -1.87
CA VAL A 12 6.91 -8.17 -1.01
C VAL A 12 7.81 -7.26 -1.81
N ARG A 13 7.50 -5.96 -1.80
CA ARG A 13 8.28 -4.95 -2.51
C ARG A 13 8.25 -3.61 -1.78
N ASN A 14 9.41 -2.96 -1.73
CA ASN A 14 9.58 -1.59 -1.27
C ASN A 14 10.09 -0.74 -2.44
N HIS A 15 9.23 0.07 -3.02
CA HIS A 15 9.58 0.83 -4.21
C HIS A 15 8.79 2.14 -4.34
N SER A 16 9.33 3.06 -5.12
CA SER A 16 8.67 4.32 -5.49
C SER A 16 8.24 4.25 -6.95
N PHE A 17 6.94 4.25 -7.19
CA PHE A 17 6.37 4.16 -8.53
C PHE A 17 6.02 5.56 -9.02
N LYS A 18 6.52 5.94 -10.19
CA LYS A 18 6.11 7.18 -10.86
C LYS A 18 4.65 7.03 -11.30
N VAL A 19 3.80 7.97 -10.92
CA VAL A 19 2.40 8.00 -11.35
C VAL A 19 2.36 8.34 -12.84
N PRO A 20 1.68 7.54 -13.69
CA PRO A 20 1.76 7.68 -15.13
C PRO A 20 0.93 8.85 -15.67
N VAL A 21 -0.19 9.17 -15.02
CA VAL A 21 -1.09 10.27 -15.40
C VAL A 21 -1.67 10.95 -14.15
N LYS A 22 -1.84 12.27 -14.20
CA LYS A 22 -2.39 13.08 -13.10
C LYS A 22 -3.85 13.39 -13.37
N GLY A 23 -4.67 13.46 -12.31
CA GLY A 23 -6.09 13.79 -12.39
C GLY A 23 -7.02 12.63 -12.78
N GLU A 24 -6.47 11.50 -13.22
CA GLU A 24 -7.20 10.29 -13.60
C GLU A 24 -7.05 9.18 -12.56
N GLU A 25 -7.97 8.24 -12.58
CA GLU A 25 -7.90 7.00 -11.80
C GLU A 25 -7.08 5.96 -12.57
N VAL A 26 -6.09 5.37 -11.90
CA VAL A 26 -5.19 4.38 -12.50
C VAL A 26 -5.06 3.17 -11.58
N GLY A 27 -5.33 1.99 -12.14
CA GLY A 27 -5.14 0.73 -11.43
C GLY A 27 -3.67 0.40 -11.22
N PHE A 28 -3.36 -0.23 -10.10
CA PHE A 28 -2.06 -0.82 -9.80
C PHE A 28 -2.24 -2.29 -9.42
N ASP A 29 -1.50 -3.16 -10.07
CA ASP A 29 -1.52 -4.61 -9.86
C ASP A 29 -0.41 -4.98 -8.87
N LEU A 30 -0.79 -5.49 -7.70
CA LEU A 30 0.16 -5.78 -6.62
C LEU A 30 0.93 -7.09 -6.84
N GLU A 31 0.40 -8.05 -7.62
CA GLU A 31 1.16 -9.26 -7.95
C GLU A 31 2.18 -9.01 -9.05
N LYS A 32 1.89 -8.08 -9.97
CA LYS A 32 2.83 -7.65 -11.01
C LYS A 32 3.72 -6.49 -10.58
N ALA A 33 3.33 -5.79 -9.52
CA ALA A 33 3.95 -4.57 -9.04
C ALA A 33 4.13 -3.52 -10.15
N ASP A 34 3.07 -3.31 -10.93
CA ASP A 34 3.06 -2.42 -12.08
C ASP A 34 1.68 -1.79 -12.27
N TRP A 35 1.64 -0.67 -12.99
CA TRP A 35 0.38 -0.03 -13.37
C TRP A 35 -0.42 -0.92 -14.31
N VAL A 36 -1.74 -0.85 -14.23
CA VAL A 36 -2.64 -1.56 -15.14
C VAL A 36 -2.60 -0.91 -16.52
N ILE A 37 -2.80 -1.73 -17.57
CA ILE A 37 -2.95 -1.28 -18.96
C ILE A 37 -3.92 -0.07 -19.02
N PRO A 38 -3.58 1.01 -19.75
CA PRO A 38 -2.51 1.13 -20.74
C PRO A 38 -1.15 1.61 -20.19
N TYR A 39 -1.03 1.86 -18.89
CA TYR A 39 0.13 2.55 -18.32
C TYR A 39 1.27 1.62 -17.87
N GLY A 40 1.00 0.33 -17.83
CA GLY A 40 1.96 -0.73 -17.52
C GLY A 40 1.44 -2.08 -17.99
N GLN A 41 1.97 -3.16 -17.41
CA GLN A 41 1.62 -4.55 -17.74
C GLN A 41 0.70 -5.21 -16.69
N GLY A 42 0.27 -4.45 -15.68
CA GLY A 42 -0.72 -4.85 -14.70
C GLY A 42 -2.03 -5.26 -15.38
N THR A 43 -2.71 -6.27 -14.82
CA THR A 43 -3.97 -6.80 -15.37
C THR A 43 -5.12 -6.70 -14.39
N THR A 44 -4.84 -6.57 -13.10
CA THR A 44 -5.86 -6.44 -12.05
C THR A 44 -5.64 -5.14 -11.29
N ALA A 45 -6.67 -4.31 -11.19
CA ALA A 45 -6.61 -3.07 -10.40
C ALA A 45 -6.86 -3.38 -8.91
N ASP A 46 -5.80 -3.81 -8.22
CA ASP A 46 -5.86 -4.12 -6.78
C ASP A 46 -6.01 -2.85 -5.96
N PHE A 47 -5.20 -1.84 -6.31
CA PHE A 47 -5.34 -0.46 -5.85
C PHE A 47 -5.72 0.43 -7.01
N VAL A 48 -6.60 1.40 -6.77
CA VAL A 48 -6.94 2.43 -7.75
C VAL A 48 -6.49 3.77 -7.20
N PHE A 49 -5.47 4.35 -7.82
CA PHE A 49 -4.91 5.62 -7.40
C PHE A 49 -5.41 6.76 -8.28
N LYS A 50 -5.74 7.88 -7.64
CA LYS A 50 -5.90 9.16 -8.31
C LYS A 50 -4.99 10.18 -7.67
N PHE A 51 -4.13 10.79 -8.49
CA PHE A 51 -3.18 11.80 -8.02
C PHE A 51 -3.52 13.15 -8.62
N VAL A 52 -3.97 14.09 -7.79
CA VAL A 52 -4.25 15.47 -8.19
C VAL A 52 -3.14 16.34 -7.65
N GLN A 53 -2.57 17.19 -8.51
CA GLN A 53 -1.47 18.04 -8.09
C GLN A 53 -1.47 19.38 -8.83
N ARG A 54 -1.24 20.45 -8.07
CA ARG A 54 -0.66 21.70 -8.57
C ARG A 54 0.78 21.81 -8.08
N PHE A 55 1.70 22.10 -8.98
CA PHE A 55 3.12 22.19 -8.68
C PHE A 55 3.75 23.38 -9.38
N ASP A 56 4.09 24.41 -8.61
CA ASP A 56 4.83 25.55 -9.13
C ASP A 56 6.34 25.33 -8.86
N ASN A 57 6.69 24.91 -7.63
CA ASN A 57 8.04 24.48 -7.24
C ASN A 57 8.01 23.77 -5.87
N MET A 58 9.17 23.30 -5.39
CA MET A 58 9.29 22.61 -4.09
C MET A 58 8.93 23.44 -2.85
N ASN A 59 8.78 24.77 -3.00
CA ASN A 59 8.32 25.67 -1.95
C ASN A 59 6.84 26.09 -2.14
N ASN A 60 6.20 25.73 -3.26
CA ASN A 60 4.81 26.06 -3.54
C ASN A 60 4.11 24.96 -4.34
N TYR A 61 3.34 24.13 -3.64
CA TYR A 61 2.58 23.02 -4.23
C TYR A 61 1.35 22.66 -3.39
N ASP A 62 0.42 21.98 -4.03
CA ASP A 62 -0.71 21.30 -3.38
C ASP A 62 -0.93 19.96 -4.09
N ALA A 63 -0.95 18.87 -3.33
CA ALA A 63 -1.09 17.53 -3.88
C ALA A 63 -1.97 16.66 -3.01
N THR A 64 -2.85 15.91 -3.66
CA THR A 64 -3.75 14.96 -3.02
C THR A 64 -3.64 13.62 -3.73
N MET A 65 -3.31 12.58 -2.96
CA MET A 65 -3.42 11.19 -3.38
C MET A 65 -4.71 10.60 -2.81
N ILE A 66 -5.51 10.00 -3.68
CA ILE A 66 -6.70 9.23 -3.34
C ILE A 66 -6.42 7.77 -3.68
N LEU A 67 -6.71 6.86 -2.75
CA LEU A 67 -6.70 5.42 -2.97
C LEU A 67 -8.11 4.88 -2.78
N THR A 68 -8.63 4.17 -3.78
CA THR A 68 -9.89 3.42 -3.78
C THR A 68 -9.65 1.97 -4.18
N PHE A 69 -10.70 1.16 -4.13
CA PHE A 69 -10.65 -0.28 -4.39
C PHE A 69 -11.77 -0.72 -5.33
N SER A 70 -11.51 -1.79 -6.09
CA SER A 70 -12.37 -2.23 -7.18
C SER A 70 -13.58 -3.06 -6.74
N ASN A 71 -13.47 -3.81 -5.63
CA ASN A 71 -14.54 -4.70 -5.18
C ASN A 71 -15.25 -4.22 -3.89
N PRO A 72 -16.53 -4.60 -3.66
CA PRO A 72 -17.33 -4.06 -2.55
C PRO A 72 -16.80 -4.32 -1.15
N PHE A 73 -16.06 -5.42 -0.96
CA PHE A 73 -15.45 -5.74 0.33
C PHE A 73 -13.98 -5.34 0.39
N ASP A 74 -13.36 -4.87 -0.69
CA ASP A 74 -11.97 -4.43 -0.64
C ASP A 74 -11.83 -3.16 0.21
N GLY A 75 -10.64 -2.92 0.71
CA GLY A 75 -10.38 -1.72 1.50
C GLY A 75 -9.10 -1.78 2.31
N ILE A 76 -8.94 -0.77 3.17
CA ILE A 76 -7.72 -0.55 3.95
C ILE A 76 -8.05 -0.05 5.35
N GLN A 77 -7.17 -0.37 6.31
CA GLN A 77 -7.21 0.11 7.67
C GLN A 77 -5.89 0.77 8.01
N VAL A 78 -5.97 1.92 8.67
CA VAL A 78 -4.79 2.56 9.28
C VAL A 78 -4.51 1.87 10.60
N VAL A 79 -3.28 1.41 10.79
CA VAL A 79 -2.78 0.84 12.04
C VAL A 79 -1.68 1.76 12.55
N LYS A 80 -1.92 2.39 13.69
CA LYS A 80 -0.95 3.25 14.37
C LYS A 80 0.09 2.42 15.11
N ASP A 81 1.36 2.78 14.99
CA ASP A 81 2.47 2.24 15.76
C ASP A 81 2.97 3.30 16.76
N ASP A 82 3.11 2.95 18.04
CA ASP A 82 3.59 3.86 19.08
C ASP A 82 5.09 4.22 19.00
N GLY A 83 5.83 3.64 18.05
CA GLY A 83 7.30 3.75 17.98
C GLY A 83 7.91 4.44 16.77
N GLY A 84 7.12 5.12 15.93
CA GLY A 84 7.62 5.82 14.74
C GLY A 84 8.02 4.86 13.63
N GLY A 85 7.52 5.07 12.43
CA GLY A 85 7.80 4.30 11.20
C GLY A 85 9.21 4.47 10.65
N ASP A 86 10.15 4.84 11.52
CA ASP A 86 11.56 4.78 11.21
C ASP A 86 11.98 3.30 11.26
N PHE A 87 12.50 2.82 10.15
CA PHE A 87 12.82 1.41 9.92
C PHE A 87 13.83 0.82 10.92
N ASN A 88 14.36 1.61 11.85
CA ASN A 88 15.51 1.27 12.69
C ASN A 88 15.24 1.27 14.21
N ILE A 89 14.05 1.63 14.70
CA ILE A 89 13.79 1.76 16.15
C ILE A 89 12.49 1.05 16.54
N GLY A 90 12.60 -0.22 16.93
CA GLY A 90 11.46 -0.98 17.48
C GLY A 90 11.40 -2.45 17.09
N SER A 91 10.41 -3.16 17.65
CA SER A 91 10.15 -4.56 17.29
C SER A 91 9.63 -4.64 15.85
N TRP A 92 10.36 -5.33 14.98
CA TRP A 92 9.98 -5.63 13.58
C TRP A 92 8.61 -6.33 13.42
N TYR A 93 7.96 -6.72 14.51
CA TYR A 93 6.76 -7.57 14.58
C TYR A 93 5.52 -6.87 15.14
N ARG A 94 5.39 -5.55 14.96
CA ARG A 94 4.31 -4.75 15.58
C ARG A 94 2.95 -4.88 14.89
N LEU A 95 2.93 -5.19 13.59
CA LEU A 95 1.67 -5.44 12.89
C LEU A 95 1.06 -6.77 13.31
N GLN A 96 -0.28 -6.83 13.33
CA GLN A 96 -1.02 -8.03 13.69
C GLN A 96 -0.63 -9.19 12.76
N ARG A 97 -0.52 -10.40 13.33
CA ARG A 97 -0.23 -11.62 12.54
C ARG A 97 -1.37 -12.01 11.61
N THR A 98 -2.58 -11.57 11.96
CA THR A 98 -3.81 -11.93 11.26
C THR A 98 -4.54 -10.65 10.91
N ALA A 99 -4.93 -10.50 9.65
CA ALA A 99 -5.73 -9.38 9.20
C ALA A 99 -7.12 -9.38 9.89
N PRO A 100 -7.68 -8.21 10.23
CA PRO A 100 -9.04 -8.11 10.76
C PRO A 100 -10.11 -8.63 9.78
N GLU A 101 -11.29 -9.00 10.29
CA GLU A 101 -12.41 -9.44 9.44
C GLU A 101 -13.20 -8.26 8.86
N THR A 102 -13.32 -7.19 9.63
CA THR A 102 -14.16 -6.02 9.37
C THR A 102 -13.40 -4.73 9.63
N GLY A 103 -13.97 -3.59 9.24
CA GLY A 103 -13.40 -2.25 9.47
C GLY A 103 -12.58 -1.67 8.33
N TYR A 104 -12.56 -2.33 7.17
CA TYR A 104 -11.85 -1.84 5.98
C TYR A 104 -12.57 -0.64 5.38
N LEU A 105 -11.85 0.46 5.21
CA LEU A 105 -12.32 1.65 4.53
C LEU A 105 -12.19 1.46 3.01
N PRO A 106 -13.21 1.79 2.21
CA PRO A 106 -13.17 1.66 0.75
C PRO A 106 -12.38 2.79 0.07
N ARG A 107 -11.92 3.77 0.86
CA ARG A 107 -11.21 4.95 0.37
C ARG A 107 -10.32 5.53 1.46
N ILE A 108 -9.12 5.95 1.08
CA ILE A 108 -8.32 6.90 1.86
C ILE A 108 -7.86 8.05 0.98
N GLU A 109 -7.67 9.20 1.60
CA GLU A 109 -7.19 10.42 0.95
C GLU A 109 -6.07 11.01 1.80
N LYS A 110 -4.99 11.46 1.14
CA LYS A 110 -3.82 12.05 1.78
C LYS A 110 -3.41 13.29 0.99
N ARG A 111 -3.39 14.44 1.66
CA ARG A 111 -2.99 15.73 1.10
C ARG A 111 -1.69 16.22 1.73
N ILE A 112 -0.83 16.81 0.90
CA ILE A 112 0.32 17.60 1.33
C ILE A 112 0.33 18.93 0.58
N SER A 113 0.68 20.01 1.28
CA SER A 113 0.80 21.32 0.67
C SER A 113 1.90 22.16 1.30
N ARG A 114 2.39 23.12 0.51
CA ARG A 114 3.41 24.10 0.91
C ARG A 114 3.19 25.42 0.17
N GLY A 115 3.58 26.53 0.78
CA GLY A 115 3.59 27.85 0.13
C GLY A 115 2.24 28.56 0.23
N SER A 116 1.70 28.99 -0.91
CA SER A 116 0.44 29.76 -0.99
C SER A 116 -0.78 29.02 -0.43
N TYR A 117 -0.71 27.69 -0.34
CA TYR A 117 -1.73 26.82 0.24
C TYR A 117 -1.53 26.54 1.74
N GLY A 118 -0.52 27.16 2.36
CA GLY A 118 -0.08 26.85 3.72
C GLY A 118 0.84 25.64 3.77
N ARG A 119 1.36 25.32 4.96
CA ARG A 119 2.09 24.07 5.22
C ARG A 119 1.11 23.06 5.83
N TYR A 120 0.85 21.96 5.14
CA TYR A 120 -0.04 20.90 5.59
C TYR A 120 0.47 19.53 5.17
N SER A 121 0.20 18.50 5.96
CA SER A 121 0.55 17.12 5.65
C SER A 121 -0.32 16.11 6.40
N ASP A 122 -1.02 15.24 5.66
CA ASP A 122 -1.67 14.04 6.20
C ASP A 122 -0.71 12.85 6.38
N ILE A 123 0.56 13.01 5.97
CA ILE A 123 1.60 12.01 6.19
C ILE A 123 2.00 12.05 7.67
N GLU A 124 1.90 10.91 8.33
CA GLU A 124 2.32 10.71 9.70
C GLU A 124 3.34 9.57 9.77
N ASP A 125 4.38 9.75 10.58
CA ASP A 125 5.47 8.78 10.61
C ASP A 125 5.06 7.47 11.29
N ASP A 126 3.99 7.44 12.08
CA ASP A 126 3.51 6.26 12.82
C ASP A 126 2.47 5.40 12.08
N ASN A 127 2.11 5.77 10.85
CA ASN A 127 1.12 5.04 10.07
C ASN A 127 1.70 3.73 9.52
N ASN A 128 0.89 2.67 9.62
CA ASN A 128 0.99 1.44 8.86
C ASN A 128 -0.40 1.08 8.35
N TYR A 129 -0.50 0.06 7.50
CA TYR A 129 -1.80 -0.33 6.94
C TYR A 129 -1.98 -1.83 6.86
N ILE A 130 -3.22 -2.27 6.98
CA ILE A 130 -3.68 -3.60 6.60
C ILE A 130 -4.72 -3.41 5.50
N PHE A 131 -4.63 -4.17 4.43
CA PHE A 131 -5.55 -4.06 3.29
C PHE A 131 -6.13 -5.43 2.90
N ARG A 132 -7.28 -5.37 2.25
CA ARG A 132 -8.00 -6.49 1.65
C ARG A 132 -8.30 -6.15 0.20
N ILE A 133 -7.96 -7.06 -0.71
CA ILE A 133 -8.14 -6.89 -2.15
C ILE A 133 -8.66 -8.18 -2.80
N ARG A 134 -9.16 -8.07 -4.04
CA ARG A 134 -9.67 -9.20 -4.83
C ARG A 134 -10.72 -10.02 -4.07
N SER A 135 -11.59 -9.33 -3.34
CA SER A 135 -12.69 -9.98 -2.64
C SER A 135 -13.70 -10.60 -3.61
N GLU A 136 -14.09 -11.83 -3.31
CA GLU A 136 -15.19 -12.52 -3.95
C GLU A 136 -16.43 -12.49 -3.05
N VAL A 137 -17.59 -12.22 -3.66
CA VAL A 137 -18.89 -12.28 -3.00
C VAL A 137 -19.50 -13.67 -3.22
N GLY A 138 -19.92 -14.33 -2.15
CA GLY A 138 -20.66 -15.60 -2.23
C GLY A 138 -22.14 -15.39 -2.58
N GLU A 139 -22.87 -16.47 -2.83
CA GLU A 139 -24.29 -16.43 -3.22
C GLU A 139 -25.20 -15.72 -2.20
N ASN A 140 -24.79 -15.69 -0.93
CA ASN A 140 -25.51 -15.01 0.15
C ASN A 140 -25.18 -13.51 0.28
N GLY A 141 -24.45 -12.93 -0.67
CA GLY A 141 -24.02 -11.53 -0.63
C GLY A 141 -22.91 -11.23 0.39
N LYS A 142 -22.34 -12.25 1.04
CA LYS A 142 -21.25 -12.10 2.01
C LYS A 142 -19.90 -12.34 1.35
N LEU A 143 -18.84 -11.85 1.99
CA LEU A 143 -17.47 -12.16 1.61
C LEU A 143 -17.23 -13.67 1.64
N LYS A 144 -16.82 -14.25 0.51
CA LYS A 144 -16.42 -15.65 0.37
C LYS A 144 -14.93 -15.84 0.64
N GLN A 145 -14.09 -15.07 -0.05
CA GLN A 145 -12.64 -15.05 0.12
C GLN A 145 -12.06 -13.72 -0.37
N ALA A 146 -10.84 -13.40 0.03
CA ALA A 146 -10.08 -12.26 -0.45
C ALA A 146 -8.59 -12.48 -0.20
N MET A 147 -7.74 -11.72 -0.88
CA MET A 147 -6.33 -11.63 -0.53
C MET A 147 -6.12 -10.53 0.51
N TYR A 148 -5.14 -10.72 1.38
CA TYR A 148 -4.85 -9.81 2.49
C TYR A 148 -3.38 -9.39 2.44
N GLY A 149 -3.12 -8.17 2.91
CA GLY A 149 -1.77 -7.67 2.95
C GLY A 149 -1.59 -6.55 3.96
N LYS A 150 -0.35 -6.10 4.06
CA LYS A 150 0.04 -4.99 4.91
C LYS A 150 0.96 -4.04 4.16
N ILE A 151 0.89 -2.77 4.52
CA ILE A 151 1.87 -1.75 4.12
C ILE A 151 2.61 -1.35 5.38
N ARG A 152 3.93 -1.43 5.33
CA ARG A 152 4.81 -1.03 6.42
C ARG A 152 5.25 0.42 6.23
N GLY A 153 4.94 1.26 7.21
CA GLY A 153 5.14 2.70 7.14
C GLY A 153 4.06 3.42 6.32
N GLU A 154 4.16 4.74 6.29
CA GLU A 154 3.23 5.62 5.58
C GLU A 154 3.18 5.34 4.08
N LEU A 155 1.98 5.42 3.50
CA LEU A 155 1.76 5.46 2.06
C LEU A 155 2.07 6.88 1.54
N ARG A 156 3.33 7.11 1.15
CA ARG A 156 3.81 8.45 0.78
C ARG A 156 3.59 8.73 -0.69
N HIS A 157 3.18 9.94 -1.02
CA HIS A 157 3.22 10.47 -2.37
C HIS A 157 4.22 11.62 -2.49
N PHE A 158 4.81 11.77 -3.68
CA PHE A 158 5.81 12.79 -3.98
C PHE A 158 5.28 13.79 -5.00
N VAL A 159 5.68 15.03 -4.83
CA VAL A 159 5.35 16.15 -5.72
C VAL A 159 6.45 16.38 -6.75
N GLY A 160 6.05 16.74 -7.97
CA GLY A 160 6.96 17.30 -8.97
C GLY A 160 6.69 16.77 -10.37
N ASP A 161 7.66 17.00 -11.26
CA ASP A 161 7.67 16.37 -12.58
C ASP A 161 7.93 14.87 -12.41
N GLY A 162 6.92 14.06 -12.71
CA GLY A 162 6.89 12.63 -12.41
C GLY A 162 6.63 12.26 -10.96
N GLY A 163 5.79 13.03 -10.25
CA GLY A 163 5.26 12.66 -8.93
C GLY A 163 4.93 11.16 -8.80
N GLY A 164 5.07 10.63 -7.60
CA GLY A 164 5.13 9.18 -7.39
C GLY A 164 4.48 8.73 -6.10
N ILE A 165 4.35 7.42 -5.94
CA ILE A 165 3.86 6.78 -4.72
C ILE A 165 4.94 5.83 -4.22
N LYS A 166 5.39 6.02 -2.97
CA LYS A 166 6.25 5.06 -2.28
C LYS A 166 5.40 4.14 -1.44
N ILE A 167 5.60 2.85 -1.66
CA ILE A 167 4.90 1.81 -0.93
C ILE A 167 5.86 0.67 -0.60
N HIS A 168 5.78 0.21 0.65
CA HIS A 168 6.44 -0.99 1.14
C HIS A 168 5.35 -1.98 1.56
N TYR A 169 4.92 -2.83 0.62
CA TYR A 169 3.80 -3.73 0.85
C TYR A 169 4.23 -5.19 0.90
N TYR A 170 3.37 -5.97 1.54
CA TYR A 170 3.41 -7.42 1.63
C TYR A 170 2.00 -7.89 1.28
N LEU A 171 1.87 -8.69 0.23
CA LEU A 171 0.60 -9.26 -0.22
C LEU A 171 0.66 -10.78 -0.08
N ASN A 172 -0.28 -11.33 0.69
CA ASN A 172 -0.52 -12.75 0.79
C ASN A 172 -1.57 -13.20 -0.24
N PRO A 173 -1.18 -14.01 -1.25
CA PRO A 173 -2.09 -14.47 -2.29
C PRO A 173 -2.86 -15.76 -1.92
N ASP A 174 -2.62 -16.36 -0.76
CA ASP A 174 -3.19 -17.68 -0.42
C ASP A 174 -4.64 -17.65 0.11
N TYR A 175 -5.29 -16.49 0.06
CA TYR A 175 -6.64 -16.21 0.56
C TYR A 175 -6.84 -16.40 2.07
N THR A 176 -5.77 -16.60 2.84
CA THR A 176 -5.81 -16.58 4.30
C THR A 176 -5.54 -15.16 4.82
N ARG A 177 -5.98 -14.90 6.06
CA ARG A 177 -5.71 -13.63 6.75
C ARG A 177 -4.29 -13.54 7.31
N ASN A 178 -3.40 -14.46 6.99
CA ASN A 178 -2.06 -14.48 7.54
C ASN A 178 -1.22 -13.30 6.99
N LEU A 179 -0.55 -12.57 7.89
CA LEU A 179 0.31 -11.41 7.61
C LEU A 179 1.79 -11.65 8.00
N GLU A 180 2.13 -12.87 8.42
CA GLU A 180 3.51 -13.28 8.71
C GLU A 180 4.23 -13.66 7.42
N PHE A 181 5.19 -12.84 6.98
CA PHE A 181 5.97 -13.08 5.79
C PHE A 181 7.16 -14.03 6.06
N ASP A 182 7.38 -14.98 5.16
CA ASP A 182 8.62 -15.75 5.10
C ASP A 182 9.69 -15.03 4.26
N PRO A 183 10.75 -14.46 4.88
CA PRO A 183 11.78 -13.70 4.17
C PRO A 183 12.60 -14.52 3.17
N LYS A 184 12.51 -15.85 3.21
CA LYS A 184 13.14 -16.74 2.23
C LYS A 184 12.25 -17.04 1.02
N ARG A 185 10.97 -16.68 1.08
CA ARG A 185 9.95 -16.99 0.06
C ARG A 185 9.22 -15.72 -0.42
N ASN A 186 9.98 -14.71 -0.86
CA ASN A 186 9.41 -13.63 -1.67
C ASN A 186 8.96 -14.19 -3.03
N LEU A 187 7.71 -13.91 -3.41
CA LEU A 187 7.13 -14.40 -4.67
C LEU A 187 7.63 -13.63 -5.89
N PHE A 188 8.19 -12.43 -5.71
CA PHE A 188 8.95 -11.78 -6.78
C PHE A 188 10.31 -12.46 -6.97
N ARG A 189 10.46 -13.18 -8.09
CA ARG A 189 11.67 -13.96 -8.39
C ARG A 189 12.86 -13.13 -8.86
N SER A 190 12.62 -11.91 -9.32
CA SER A 190 13.67 -11.05 -9.89
C SER A 190 13.42 -9.60 -9.52
N LEU A 191 13.79 -9.23 -8.29
CA LEU A 191 13.85 -7.83 -7.86
C LEU A 191 15.30 -7.33 -7.85
N PRO A 192 15.53 -6.05 -8.19
CA PRO A 192 16.77 -5.37 -7.86
C PRO A 192 17.12 -5.53 -6.38
N GLN A 193 18.41 -5.64 -6.05
CA GLN A 193 18.86 -5.95 -4.68
C GLN A 193 18.36 -4.93 -3.63
N ASN A 194 18.20 -3.66 -4.02
CA ASN A 194 17.70 -2.57 -3.18
C ASN A 194 16.17 -2.59 -2.97
N GLU A 195 15.43 -3.37 -3.77
CA GLU A 195 13.98 -3.56 -3.63
C GLU A 195 13.63 -4.89 -2.97
N ASN A 196 14.61 -5.78 -2.86
CA ASN A 196 14.45 -7.10 -2.25
C ASN A 196 14.38 -6.96 -0.72
N VAL A 197 13.16 -7.07 -0.20
CA VAL A 197 12.89 -7.06 1.23
C VAL A 197 13.21 -8.43 1.81
N ARG A 198 14.25 -8.50 2.62
CA ARG A 198 14.68 -9.72 3.34
C ARG A 198 14.18 -9.78 4.78
N GLN A 199 13.28 -8.88 5.16
CA GLN A 199 12.80 -8.71 6.53
C GLN A 199 11.27 -8.95 6.60
N PRO A 200 10.74 -9.48 7.73
CA PRO A 200 9.31 -9.77 7.92
C PRO A 200 8.36 -8.56 7.84
#